data_AF-A0A1X7BKQ1-F1
#
_entry.id   AF-A0A1X7BKQ1-F1
#
_cell.length_a   1.000
_cell.length_b   1.000
_cell.length_c   1.000
_cell.angle_alpha   90.00
_cell.angle_beta   90.00
_cell.angle_gamma   90.00
#
_symmetry.space_group_name_H-M   'P 1'
#
loop_
_entity.id
_entity.type
_entity.pdbx_description
1 polymer ?
#
loop_
_entity_poly.entity_id
_entity_poly.type
_entity_poly.pdbx_seq_one_letter_code
_entity_poly.pdbx_strand_id
1 'polypeptide(L)'
;MANIFGTKWGSSTLGTPGGTVTWSIAGAGLDISRFGINTLQSVSGNSFLNYNFVNVIADAFAEWSTYGDIEFQQVADGGGAAGVGLDADIRIFFGAIPGSTAGYAFYPSSHGSAIAGDILLDTLTVFNTNQTLFRSIVLHEVGHALGLGHVDDNSILTPTISETTLQPDDIAGIQAIYGVQDNVPPNNNNSIDQTLVGTGGRDTIKGNDGDDTIDGGGARDTLYGGDDDDIVDGGTGNDLLFGNSGNDSLLGENGKDILKGGSGDDTLEGGAGDDVLKGGRDSDVLISGDGNDILWGGKNADQFVFGDNHGVDRIFDFAAKNSLEKIDLSGVTGFDSFSDVRAAATKKNGHVLIDTGPGSLIVIKDTPLWQLDASDFLF
;
A
#
# COMPACT_ATOMS: atom_id res chain seq x y z
N MET A 1 -19.65 -19.49 1.67
CA MET A 1 -18.75 -18.72 2.56
C MET A 1 -18.22 -19.65 3.64
N ALA A 2 -16.90 -19.65 3.87
CA ALA A 2 -16.24 -20.47 4.89
C ALA A 2 -16.75 -20.21 6.31
N ASN A 3 -16.90 -21.28 7.10
CA ASN A 3 -17.30 -21.18 8.50
C ASN A 3 -16.19 -20.49 9.31
N ILE A 4 -16.50 -19.37 9.98
CA ILE A 4 -15.50 -18.61 10.75
C ILE A 4 -15.48 -19.11 12.20
N PHE A 5 -14.36 -19.70 12.62
CA PHE A 5 -14.19 -20.22 13.99
C PHE A 5 -13.55 -19.18 14.92
N GLY A 6 -14.21 -18.03 15.12
CA GLY A 6 -14.13 -17.14 16.30
C GLY A 6 -12.80 -16.54 16.76
N THR A 7 -11.64 -16.98 16.28
CA THR A 7 -10.30 -16.49 16.65
C THR A 7 -9.44 -16.30 15.40
N LYS A 8 -8.69 -15.19 15.37
CA LYS A 8 -7.77 -14.81 14.28
C LYS A 8 -6.41 -14.41 14.86
N TRP A 9 -5.40 -14.31 14.02
CA TRP A 9 -4.11 -13.72 14.40
C TRP A 9 -4.20 -12.19 14.53
N GLY A 10 -3.38 -11.63 15.42
CA GLY A 10 -3.37 -10.21 15.74
C GLY A 10 -4.56 -9.79 16.62
N SER A 11 -5.40 -8.89 16.12
CA SER A 11 -6.61 -8.38 16.81
C SER A 11 -7.65 -9.48 17.06
N SER A 12 -8.47 -9.37 18.10
CA SER A 12 -9.63 -10.27 18.28
C SER A 12 -10.87 -9.86 17.49
N THR A 13 -10.82 -8.72 16.78
CA THR A 13 -11.95 -8.17 16.02
C THR A 13 -11.88 -8.64 14.57
N LEU A 14 -12.92 -9.31 14.07
CA LEU A 14 -13.02 -9.72 12.66
C LEU A 14 -13.10 -8.50 11.73
N GLY A 15 -12.59 -8.66 10.51
CA GLY A 15 -12.58 -7.59 9.49
C GLY A 15 -11.57 -6.47 9.77
N THR A 16 -10.72 -6.63 10.78
CA THR A 16 -9.57 -5.73 11.03
C THR A 16 -8.30 -6.40 10.53
N PRO A 17 -7.23 -5.64 10.22
CA PRO A 17 -5.95 -6.21 9.76
C PRO A 17 -5.37 -7.26 10.73
N GLY A 18 -4.72 -8.27 10.18
CA GLY A 18 -3.99 -9.32 10.91
C GLY A 18 -2.62 -8.87 11.42
N GLY A 19 -2.01 -7.88 10.76
CA GLY A 19 -0.60 -7.55 10.94
C GLY A 19 0.31 -8.66 10.43
N THR A 20 1.55 -8.71 10.91
CA THR A 20 2.51 -9.76 10.54
C THR A 20 2.27 -11.05 11.31
N VAL A 21 2.04 -12.13 10.57
CA VAL A 21 1.95 -13.51 11.04
C VAL A 21 3.20 -14.26 10.60
N THR A 22 3.94 -14.77 11.57
CA THR A 22 5.17 -15.51 11.32
C THR A 22 4.88 -16.97 11.01
N TRP A 23 5.63 -17.56 10.08
CA TRP A 23 5.51 -18.99 9.79
C TRP A 23 6.87 -19.66 9.68
N SER A 24 6.92 -20.97 9.95
CA SER A 24 8.15 -21.75 9.87
C SER A 24 7.89 -23.18 9.39
N ILE A 25 8.96 -23.82 8.91
CA ILE A 25 8.97 -25.25 8.60
C ILE A 25 9.69 -25.95 9.74
N ALA A 26 8.98 -26.84 10.41
CA ALA A 26 9.46 -27.52 11.59
C ALA A 26 10.67 -28.41 11.30
N GLY A 27 11.64 -28.41 12.22
CA GLY A 27 12.79 -29.30 12.18
C GLY A 27 12.43 -30.79 12.35
N ALA A 28 13.30 -31.67 11.85
CA ALA A 28 13.14 -33.11 12.07
C ALA A 28 13.34 -33.48 13.56
N GLY A 29 12.61 -34.48 14.03
CA GLY A 29 12.68 -35.00 15.41
C GLY A 29 11.76 -34.33 16.42
N LEU A 30 11.02 -33.28 16.02
CA LEU A 30 10.05 -32.59 16.87
C LEU A 30 8.80 -33.45 17.12
N ASP A 31 8.24 -33.34 18.33
CA ASP A 31 7.09 -34.14 18.76
C ASP A 31 5.79 -33.72 18.06
N ILE A 32 5.17 -34.67 17.37
CA ILE A 32 3.89 -34.49 16.65
C ILE A 32 2.77 -35.38 17.22
N SER A 33 2.98 -36.03 18.38
CA SER A 33 1.96 -36.86 19.03
C SER A 33 0.68 -36.09 19.40
N ARG A 34 0.79 -34.76 19.52
CA ARG A 34 -0.32 -33.81 19.76
C ARG A 34 -1.38 -33.78 18.66
N PHE A 35 -1.05 -34.25 17.46
CA PHE A 35 -2.03 -34.43 16.37
C PHE A 35 -2.86 -35.72 16.53
N GLY A 36 -2.66 -36.51 17.59
CA GLY A 36 -3.44 -37.72 17.87
C GLY A 36 -3.12 -38.89 16.93
N ILE A 37 -1.95 -38.87 16.28
CA ILE A 37 -1.49 -39.90 15.35
C ILE A 37 -0.41 -40.80 15.98
N ASN A 38 -0.23 -41.99 15.39
CA ASN A 38 0.74 -42.98 15.89
C ASN A 38 2.21 -42.60 15.61
N THR A 39 2.47 -41.69 14.67
CA THR A 39 3.81 -41.15 14.41
C THR A 39 4.13 -40.11 15.47
N LEU A 40 5.27 -40.27 16.15
CA LEU A 40 5.61 -39.45 17.30
C LEU A 40 6.58 -38.31 16.97
N GLN A 41 7.25 -38.36 15.82
CA GLN A 41 8.28 -37.39 15.45
C GLN A 41 8.14 -36.90 14.03
N SER A 42 8.36 -35.61 13.83
CA SER A 42 8.41 -35.00 12.51
C SER A 42 9.68 -35.39 11.75
N VAL A 43 9.60 -35.39 10.43
CA VAL A 43 10.73 -35.60 9.52
C VAL A 43 11.02 -34.35 8.71
N SER A 44 12.21 -34.26 8.11
CA SER A 44 12.51 -33.16 7.19
C SER A 44 11.70 -33.32 5.89
N GLY A 45 11.14 -32.24 5.36
CA GLY A 45 10.49 -32.27 4.03
C GLY A 45 11.39 -32.84 2.92
N ASN A 46 12.70 -32.57 3.00
CA ASN A 46 13.71 -33.13 2.08
C ASN A 46 13.81 -34.65 2.09
N SER A 47 13.29 -35.34 3.12
CA SER A 47 13.36 -36.80 3.19
C SER A 47 12.36 -37.48 2.24
N PHE A 48 11.39 -36.75 1.69
CA PHE A 48 10.36 -37.34 0.84
C PHE A 48 9.90 -36.44 -0.32
N LEU A 49 10.00 -35.11 -0.22
CA LEU A 49 9.63 -34.17 -1.29
C LEU A 49 10.79 -33.98 -2.28
N ASN A 50 10.49 -34.08 -3.59
CA ASN A 50 11.50 -34.06 -4.66
C ASN A 50 11.55 -32.73 -5.44
N TYR A 51 11.08 -31.65 -4.84
CA TYR A 51 11.05 -30.30 -5.42
C TYR A 51 11.30 -29.26 -4.32
N ASN A 52 11.42 -27.99 -4.71
CA ASN A 52 11.59 -26.90 -3.75
C ASN A 52 10.27 -26.60 -3.03
N PHE A 53 9.93 -27.45 -2.07
CA PHE A 53 8.70 -27.36 -1.29
C PHE A 53 8.63 -26.11 -0.41
N VAL A 54 9.78 -25.53 -0.05
CA VAL A 54 9.84 -24.27 0.71
C VAL A 54 9.20 -23.14 -0.09
N ASN A 55 9.54 -23.02 -1.38
CA ASN A 55 8.91 -22.04 -2.26
C ASN A 55 7.42 -22.33 -2.44
N VAL A 56 7.02 -23.60 -2.58
CA VAL A 56 5.60 -23.95 -2.74
C VAL A 56 4.77 -23.54 -1.52
N ILE A 57 5.33 -23.71 -0.33
CA ILE A 57 4.69 -23.29 0.91
C ILE A 57 4.61 -21.76 0.95
N ALA A 58 5.70 -21.05 0.66
CA ALA A 58 5.73 -19.60 0.62
C ALA A 58 4.69 -19.04 -0.37
N ASP A 59 4.60 -19.62 -1.57
CA ASP A 59 3.63 -19.26 -2.61
C ASP A 59 2.17 -19.47 -2.16
N ALA A 60 1.91 -20.42 -1.26
CA ALA A 60 0.57 -20.66 -0.71
C ALA A 60 0.20 -19.61 0.35
N PHE A 61 1.14 -19.21 1.20
CA PHE A 61 0.95 -18.09 2.13
C PHE A 61 0.72 -16.78 1.37
N ALA A 62 1.52 -16.52 0.34
CA ALA A 62 1.41 -15.32 -0.50
C ALA A 62 0.03 -15.18 -1.19
N GLU A 63 -0.58 -16.30 -1.60
CA GLU A 63 -1.92 -16.26 -2.19
C GLU A 63 -2.99 -15.83 -1.18
N TRP A 64 -2.90 -16.27 0.08
CA TRP A 64 -3.83 -15.82 1.13
C TRP A 64 -3.68 -14.32 1.43
N SER A 65 -2.44 -13.83 1.52
CA SER A 65 -2.17 -12.39 1.71
C SER A 65 -2.46 -11.56 0.47
N THR A 66 -2.77 -12.15 -0.68
CA THR A 66 -3.24 -11.39 -1.85
C THR A 66 -4.66 -10.85 -1.64
N TYR A 67 -5.46 -11.50 -0.78
CA TYR A 67 -6.89 -11.19 -0.62
C TYR A 67 -7.28 -10.71 0.77
N GLY A 68 -6.61 -11.19 1.83
CA GLY A 68 -6.83 -10.73 3.19
C GLY A 68 -5.73 -9.80 3.68
N ASP A 69 -6.08 -8.79 4.48
CA ASP A 69 -5.13 -7.85 5.11
C ASP A 69 -4.33 -8.51 6.23
N ILE A 70 -3.33 -9.29 5.82
CA ILE A 70 -2.44 -10.08 6.66
C ILE A 70 -1.10 -10.26 5.95
N GLU A 71 -0.01 -10.08 6.67
CA GLU A 71 1.34 -10.27 6.14
C GLU A 71 1.93 -11.59 6.65
N PHE A 72 2.68 -12.30 5.80
CA PHE A 72 3.36 -13.54 6.20
C PHE A 72 4.88 -13.40 6.16
N GLN A 73 5.52 -13.64 7.30
CA GLN A 73 6.98 -13.63 7.40
C GLN A 73 7.51 -15.02 7.72
N GLN A 74 8.33 -15.58 6.82
CA GLN A 74 9.04 -16.82 7.13
C GLN A 74 10.13 -16.54 8.17
N VAL A 75 10.17 -17.34 9.23
CA VAL A 75 11.24 -17.32 10.24
C VAL A 75 11.87 -18.70 10.36
N ALA A 76 13.08 -18.76 10.91
CA ALA A 76 13.69 -20.02 11.27
C ALA A 76 12.85 -20.69 12.38
N ASP A 77 12.62 -21.99 12.25
CA ASP A 77 12.05 -22.75 13.36
C ASP A 77 13.09 -22.82 14.49
N GLY A 78 12.81 -22.15 15.61
CA GLY A 78 13.72 -22.08 16.75
C GLY A 78 13.92 -23.42 17.46
N GLY A 79 13.01 -24.38 17.23
CA GLY A 79 12.92 -25.62 17.99
C GLY A 79 12.59 -25.39 19.46
N GLY A 80 12.09 -26.45 20.13
CA GLY A 80 11.78 -26.38 21.56
C GLY A 80 11.11 -27.66 22.05
N ALA A 81 11.41 -28.07 23.28
CA ALA A 81 10.61 -29.08 23.98
C ALA A 81 9.24 -28.47 24.35
N ALA A 82 8.24 -29.33 24.58
CA ALA A 82 6.90 -28.89 24.97
C ALA A 82 6.92 -27.78 26.03
N GLY A 83 6.43 -26.60 25.66
CA GLY A 83 6.23 -25.47 26.57
C GLY A 83 7.37 -24.47 26.73
N VAL A 84 8.45 -24.52 25.93
CA VAL A 84 9.51 -23.49 25.95
C VAL A 84 10.12 -23.23 24.56
N GLY A 85 9.57 -22.25 23.82
CA GLY A 85 10.12 -21.77 22.55
C GLY A 85 9.39 -20.53 22.04
N LEU A 86 10.14 -19.55 21.52
CA LEU A 86 9.61 -18.38 20.79
C LEU A 86 9.22 -18.86 19.38
N ASP A 87 8.05 -19.48 19.28
CA ASP A 87 7.62 -20.18 18.07
C ASP A 87 6.92 -19.22 17.10
N ALA A 88 7.03 -19.53 15.81
CA ALA A 88 6.24 -18.88 14.76
C ALA A 88 4.74 -19.09 15.01
N ASP A 89 3.90 -18.14 14.57
CA ASP A 89 2.44 -18.22 14.71
C ASP A 89 1.88 -19.45 13.99
N ILE A 90 2.45 -19.82 12.83
CA ILE A 90 2.08 -21.02 12.06
C ILE A 90 3.32 -21.91 11.85
N ARG A 91 3.19 -23.21 12.14
CA ARG A 91 4.30 -24.16 11.99
C ARG A 91 3.89 -25.37 11.17
N ILE A 92 4.69 -25.72 10.18
CA ILE A 92 4.43 -26.86 9.28
C ILE A 92 5.33 -28.03 9.62
N PHE A 93 4.72 -29.13 10.05
CA PHE A 93 5.34 -30.41 10.36
C PHE A 93 5.08 -31.41 9.24
N PHE A 94 5.98 -32.39 9.11
CA PHE A 94 5.79 -33.55 8.25
C PHE A 94 5.80 -34.83 9.07
N GLY A 95 4.82 -35.71 8.87
CA GLY A 95 4.77 -37.00 9.54
C GLY A 95 3.74 -37.93 8.94
N ALA A 96 3.92 -39.24 9.13
CA ALA A 96 3.03 -40.24 8.56
C ALA A 96 1.65 -40.22 9.22
N ILE A 97 0.61 -39.93 8.43
CA ILE A 97 -0.80 -39.95 8.80
C ILE A 97 -1.45 -41.20 8.16
N PRO A 98 -1.91 -42.17 8.95
CA PRO A 98 -2.59 -43.35 8.40
C PRO A 98 -3.91 -42.99 7.71
N GLY A 99 -4.20 -43.64 6.59
CA GLY A 99 -5.49 -43.53 5.89
C GLY A 99 -5.41 -42.63 4.65
N SER A 100 -6.48 -41.86 4.42
CA SER A 100 -6.61 -40.98 3.25
C SER A 100 -6.43 -39.49 3.57
N THR A 101 -6.10 -39.17 4.83
CA THR A 101 -5.92 -37.78 5.27
C THR A 101 -4.56 -37.27 4.81
N ALA A 102 -4.55 -36.13 4.12
CA ALA A 102 -3.33 -35.50 3.58
C ALA A 102 -2.72 -34.46 4.53
N GLY A 103 -3.52 -33.88 5.43
CA GLY A 103 -3.06 -32.91 6.40
C GLY A 103 -4.02 -32.72 7.58
N TYR A 104 -3.52 -32.04 8.61
CA TYR A 104 -4.29 -31.50 9.71
C TYR A 104 -3.79 -30.09 10.02
N ALA A 105 -4.69 -29.20 10.42
CA ALA A 105 -4.36 -27.88 10.91
C ALA A 105 -5.19 -27.52 12.14
N PHE A 106 -4.57 -26.79 13.06
CA PHE A 106 -5.24 -26.20 14.19
C PHE A 106 -5.54 -24.72 13.94
N TYR A 107 -6.77 -24.32 14.24
CA TYR A 107 -7.19 -22.92 14.18
C TYR A 107 -6.31 -21.98 15.02
N PRO A 108 -6.31 -20.66 14.73
CA PRO A 108 -5.79 -19.67 15.65
C PRO A 108 -6.48 -19.84 17.01
N SER A 109 -5.79 -19.57 18.12
CA SER A 109 -6.45 -19.43 19.42
C SER A 109 -5.79 -18.30 20.20
N SER A 110 -6.59 -17.37 20.72
CA SER A 110 -6.10 -16.19 21.45
C SER A 110 -5.44 -16.53 22.80
N HIS A 111 -5.39 -17.81 23.19
CA HIS A 111 -5.01 -18.25 24.54
C HIS A 111 -4.23 -19.58 24.51
N GLY A 112 -2.93 -19.52 24.19
CA GLY A 112 -1.90 -20.34 24.84
C GLY A 112 -1.98 -21.87 24.72
N SER A 113 -2.71 -22.42 23.74
CA SER A 113 -2.53 -23.82 23.37
C SER A 113 -1.23 -23.96 22.59
N ALA A 114 -0.31 -24.82 23.02
CA ALA A 114 1.02 -25.01 22.41
C ALA A 114 1.00 -25.53 20.95
N ILE A 115 -0.18 -25.60 20.33
CA ILE A 115 -0.43 -26.15 18.99
C ILE A 115 -1.29 -25.25 18.09
N ALA A 116 -1.67 -24.05 18.53
CA ALA A 116 -2.42 -23.13 17.67
C ALA A 116 -1.60 -22.79 16.43
N GLY A 117 -2.22 -22.83 15.25
CA GLY A 117 -1.53 -22.61 13.98
C GLY A 117 -0.62 -23.76 13.52
N ASP A 118 -0.51 -24.86 14.27
CA ASP A 118 0.28 -26.00 13.81
C ASP A 118 -0.44 -26.74 12.67
N ILE A 119 0.33 -27.07 11.64
CA ILE A 119 -0.07 -27.85 10.47
C ILE A 119 0.78 -29.11 10.43
N LEU A 120 0.17 -30.28 10.22
CA LEU A 120 0.86 -31.52 9.94
C LEU A 120 0.50 -32.00 8.53
N LEU A 121 1.50 -32.21 7.69
CA LEU A 121 1.35 -32.74 6.34
C LEU A 121 1.82 -34.19 6.28
N ASP A 122 1.03 -35.03 5.62
CA ASP A 122 1.28 -36.47 5.54
C ASP A 122 2.55 -36.79 4.72
N THR A 123 3.23 -37.87 5.07
CA THR A 123 4.38 -38.39 4.32
C THR A 123 4.09 -39.71 3.61
N LEU A 124 2.88 -40.28 3.77
CA LEU A 124 2.47 -41.55 3.15
C LEU A 124 1.72 -41.37 1.82
N THR A 125 1.16 -40.19 1.58
CA THR A 125 0.39 -39.81 0.39
C THR A 125 1.29 -39.34 -0.76
N VAL A 126 0.79 -39.48 -2.00
CA VAL A 126 1.55 -39.35 -3.26
C VAL A 126 1.61 -37.92 -3.82
N PHE A 127 1.90 -36.92 -2.98
CA PHE A 127 2.22 -35.56 -3.46
C PHE A 127 3.72 -35.28 -3.57
N ASN A 128 4.56 -36.23 -3.19
CA ASN A 128 6.03 -36.11 -3.21
C ASN A 128 6.66 -35.74 -4.56
N THR A 129 5.96 -35.98 -5.67
CA THR A 129 6.34 -35.56 -7.02
C THR A 129 5.31 -34.66 -7.69
N ASN A 130 4.17 -34.40 -7.05
CA ASN A 130 3.08 -33.57 -7.58
C ASN A 130 3.03 -32.24 -6.82
N GLN A 131 3.78 -31.26 -7.33
CA GLN A 131 3.89 -29.93 -6.74
C GLN A 131 2.53 -29.21 -6.64
N THR A 132 1.67 -29.38 -7.65
CA THR A 132 0.34 -28.76 -7.69
C THR A 132 -0.55 -29.31 -6.58
N LEU A 133 -0.61 -30.63 -6.42
CA LEU A 133 -1.39 -31.25 -5.36
C LEU A 133 -0.86 -30.87 -3.97
N PHE A 134 0.47 -30.85 -3.79
CA PHE A 134 1.08 -30.39 -2.55
C PHE A 134 0.69 -28.94 -2.24
N ARG A 135 0.78 -28.05 -3.22
CA ARG A 135 0.36 -26.65 -3.08
C ARG A 135 -1.11 -26.54 -2.65
N SER A 136 -2.01 -27.30 -3.27
CA SER A 136 -3.43 -27.31 -2.91
C SER A 136 -3.66 -27.74 -1.46
N ILE A 137 -2.93 -28.76 -1.00
CA ILE A 137 -2.99 -29.20 0.40
C ILE A 137 -2.48 -28.10 1.33
N VAL A 138 -1.36 -27.45 1.00
CA VAL A 138 -0.83 -26.36 1.82
C VAL A 138 -1.81 -25.19 1.88
N LEU A 139 -2.40 -24.77 0.77
CA LEU A 139 -3.43 -23.72 0.75
C LEU A 139 -4.60 -24.05 1.67
N HIS A 140 -5.09 -25.29 1.61
CA HIS A 140 -6.19 -25.79 2.45
C HIS A 140 -5.83 -25.69 3.94
N GLU A 141 -4.71 -26.30 4.34
CA GLU A 141 -4.33 -26.34 5.75
C GLU A 141 -3.96 -24.96 6.31
N VAL A 142 -3.39 -24.07 5.47
CA VAL A 142 -3.16 -22.67 5.85
C VAL A 142 -4.49 -21.95 6.09
N GLY A 143 -5.51 -22.16 5.27
CA GLY A 143 -6.84 -21.57 5.51
C GLY A 143 -7.42 -21.93 6.87
N HIS A 144 -7.27 -23.19 7.31
CA HIS A 144 -7.60 -23.61 8.67
C HIS A 144 -6.76 -22.90 9.73
N ALA A 145 -5.44 -22.85 9.55
CA ALA A 145 -4.54 -22.12 10.45
C ALA A 145 -4.81 -20.61 10.49
N LEU A 146 -5.58 -20.07 9.55
CA LEU A 146 -6.05 -18.68 9.51
C LEU A 146 -7.46 -18.47 10.10
N GLY A 147 -8.18 -19.55 10.45
CA GLY A 147 -9.47 -19.49 11.12
C GLY A 147 -10.69 -19.88 10.26
N LEU A 148 -10.46 -20.38 9.04
CA LEU A 148 -11.51 -20.79 8.10
C LEU A 148 -11.81 -22.28 8.24
N GLY A 149 -13.08 -22.67 8.33
CA GLY A 149 -13.53 -24.06 8.36
C GLY A 149 -13.92 -24.61 7.00
N HIS A 150 -14.19 -25.93 6.94
CA HIS A 150 -14.65 -26.58 5.71
C HIS A 150 -15.98 -26.03 5.19
N VAL A 151 -16.15 -26.16 3.87
CA VAL A 151 -17.39 -25.86 3.13
C VAL A 151 -17.70 -26.94 2.09
N ASP A 152 -18.89 -26.86 1.50
CA ASP A 152 -19.41 -27.90 0.61
C ASP A 152 -18.92 -27.76 -0.85
N ASP A 153 -18.81 -26.54 -1.40
CA ASP A 153 -18.36 -26.28 -2.79
C ASP A 153 -17.63 -24.93 -2.94
N ASN A 154 -17.07 -24.67 -4.14
CA ASN A 154 -16.42 -23.42 -4.54
C ASN A 154 -15.30 -22.93 -3.59
N SER A 155 -14.48 -23.85 -3.09
CA SER A 155 -13.48 -23.55 -2.08
C SER A 155 -12.33 -24.57 -2.09
N ILE A 156 -11.12 -24.08 -1.82
CA ILE A 156 -9.98 -24.95 -1.51
C ILE A 156 -10.21 -25.72 -0.21
N LEU A 157 -11.09 -25.24 0.68
CA LEU A 157 -11.49 -25.82 1.97
C LEU A 157 -12.61 -26.86 1.87
N THR A 158 -12.84 -27.43 0.69
CA THR A 158 -13.68 -28.63 0.58
C THR A 158 -12.97 -29.83 1.23
N PRO A 159 -13.68 -30.77 1.89
CA PRO A 159 -13.06 -31.93 2.52
C PRO A 159 -12.30 -32.87 1.58
N THR A 160 -12.46 -32.69 0.26
CA THR A 160 -11.73 -33.42 -0.78
C THR A 160 -11.13 -32.41 -1.75
N ILE A 161 -9.81 -32.30 -1.75
CA ILE A 161 -9.07 -31.33 -2.56
C ILE A 161 -9.33 -31.57 -4.06
N SER A 162 -10.03 -30.61 -4.70
CA SER A 162 -10.21 -30.54 -6.16
C SER A 162 -9.60 -29.30 -6.80
N GLU A 163 -9.42 -28.24 -6.01
CA GLU A 163 -8.97 -26.93 -6.49
C GLU A 163 -7.46 -26.74 -6.34
N THR A 164 -6.91 -25.80 -7.11
CA THR A 164 -5.46 -25.48 -7.11
C THR A 164 -5.14 -24.04 -6.72
N THR A 165 -6.18 -23.23 -6.53
CA THR A 165 -6.14 -21.80 -6.18
C THR A 165 -7.30 -21.49 -5.24
N LEU A 166 -7.23 -20.35 -4.58
CA LEU A 166 -8.33 -19.81 -3.80
C LEU A 166 -9.54 -19.53 -4.70
N GLN A 167 -10.71 -19.85 -4.19
CA GLN A 167 -11.99 -19.68 -4.84
C GLN A 167 -12.79 -18.56 -4.16
N PRO A 168 -13.92 -18.12 -4.72
CA PRO A 168 -14.68 -16.99 -4.19
C PRO A 168 -15.08 -17.11 -2.72
N ASP A 169 -15.41 -18.31 -2.23
CA ASP A 169 -15.76 -18.51 -0.82
C ASP A 169 -14.57 -18.43 0.13
N ASP A 170 -13.36 -18.77 -0.36
CA ASP A 170 -12.11 -18.63 0.38
C ASP A 170 -11.76 -17.14 0.53
N ILE A 171 -11.85 -16.40 -0.58
CA ILE A 171 -11.59 -14.96 -0.65
C ILE A 171 -12.55 -14.22 0.28
N ALA A 172 -13.85 -14.49 0.17
CA ALA A 172 -14.85 -13.88 1.06
C ALA A 172 -14.60 -14.23 2.53
N GLY A 173 -14.14 -15.45 2.81
CA GLY A 173 -13.80 -15.91 4.14
C GLY A 173 -12.60 -15.16 4.73
N ILE A 174 -11.48 -15.09 4.02
CA ILE A 174 -10.27 -14.42 4.52
C ILE A 174 -10.51 -12.91 4.71
N GLN A 175 -11.25 -12.27 3.80
CA GLN A 175 -11.64 -10.87 3.91
C GLN A 175 -12.56 -10.61 5.11
N ALA A 176 -13.47 -11.53 5.41
CA ALA A 176 -14.31 -11.42 6.61
C ALA A 176 -13.50 -11.52 7.90
N ILE A 177 -12.39 -12.28 7.93
CA ILE A 177 -11.56 -12.43 9.12
C ILE A 177 -10.56 -11.28 9.25
N TYR A 178 -9.82 -10.96 8.19
CA TYR A 178 -8.67 -10.06 8.23
C TYR A 178 -8.90 -8.70 7.58
N GLY A 179 -10.05 -8.47 6.94
CA GLY A 179 -10.24 -7.30 6.08
C GLY A 179 -9.74 -7.57 4.66
N VAL A 180 -10.09 -6.70 3.73
CA VAL A 180 -9.61 -6.76 2.34
C VAL A 180 -8.15 -6.29 2.31
N GLN A 181 -7.27 -7.06 1.66
CA GLN A 181 -5.85 -6.73 1.54
C GLN A 181 -5.62 -5.30 1.02
N ASP A 182 -4.79 -4.53 1.74
CA ASP A 182 -4.37 -3.13 1.47
C ASP A 182 -3.05 -3.05 0.68
N ASN A 183 -2.60 -4.17 0.08
CA ASN A 183 -1.46 -4.31 -0.84
C ASN A 183 -0.21 -3.46 -0.55
N VAL A 184 0.26 -3.43 0.71
CA VAL A 184 1.65 -3.00 1.01
C VAL A 184 2.52 -4.21 1.33
N PRO A 185 3.15 -4.88 0.35
CA PRO A 185 4.29 -5.73 0.65
C PRO A 185 5.49 -4.83 1.04
N PRO A 186 6.19 -5.10 2.16
CA PRO A 186 7.55 -4.58 2.33
C PRO A 186 8.46 -5.40 1.42
N ASN A 187 8.64 -4.95 0.17
CA ASN A 187 9.76 -5.44 -0.63
C ASN A 187 11.03 -4.72 -0.12
N ASN A 188 12.03 -5.50 0.26
CA ASN A 188 13.29 -5.06 0.83
C ASN A 188 14.41 -5.10 -0.22
N ASN A 189 14.11 -4.71 -1.46
CA ASN A 189 15.08 -4.65 -2.54
C ASN A 189 15.11 -3.28 -3.23
N ASN A 190 15.44 -2.28 -2.41
CA ASN A 190 15.90 -0.92 -2.72
C ASN A 190 16.74 -0.81 -4.01
N SER A 191 16.12 -0.47 -5.16
CA SER A 191 16.72 -0.10 -6.48
C SER A 191 15.98 -0.71 -7.68
N ILE A 192 14.66 -0.90 -7.63
CA ILE A 192 13.89 -1.22 -8.85
C ILE A 192 12.72 -0.27 -8.96
N ASP A 193 12.58 0.34 -10.13
CA ASP A 193 11.40 1.06 -10.59
C ASP A 193 10.17 0.13 -10.51
N GLN A 194 9.12 0.55 -9.84
CA GLN A 194 7.88 -0.20 -9.61
C GLN A 194 6.71 0.47 -10.30
N THR A 195 5.69 -0.34 -10.60
CA THR A 195 4.36 0.17 -10.93
C THR A 195 3.40 -0.34 -9.88
N LEU A 196 2.94 0.57 -9.03
CA LEU A 196 2.06 0.31 -7.88
C LEU A 196 0.67 0.87 -8.20
N VAL A 197 -0.36 0.07 -8.02
CA VAL A 197 -1.74 0.45 -8.33
C VAL A 197 -2.64 0.12 -7.15
N GLY A 198 -3.28 1.14 -6.62
CA GLY A 198 -4.28 1.11 -5.57
C GLY A 198 -5.60 0.52 -6.03
N THR A 199 -6.57 0.56 -5.15
CA THR A 199 -7.89 -0.01 -5.35
C THR A 199 -8.93 1.11 -5.48
N GLY A 200 -10.22 0.78 -5.36
CA GLY A 200 -11.25 1.81 -5.16
C GLY A 200 -11.53 2.09 -3.67
N GLY A 201 -10.65 1.61 -2.80
CA GLY A 201 -10.69 1.75 -1.34
C GLY A 201 -9.63 2.74 -0.86
N ARG A 202 -9.51 2.92 0.45
CA ARG A 202 -8.43 3.77 0.98
C ARG A 202 -7.15 2.98 1.02
N ASP A 203 -6.12 3.45 0.33
CA ASP A 203 -4.85 2.78 0.19
C ASP A 203 -3.71 3.56 0.86
N THR A 204 -2.66 2.86 1.29
CA THR A 204 -1.38 3.48 1.69
C THR A 204 -0.24 2.91 0.87
N ILE A 205 0.22 3.60 -0.17
CA ILE A 205 1.22 3.05 -1.11
C ILE A 205 2.59 3.69 -0.89
N LYS A 206 3.67 2.91 -1.00
CA LYS A 206 5.06 3.37 -0.85
C LYS A 206 5.95 2.79 -1.97
N GLY A 207 6.56 3.64 -2.78
CA GLY A 207 7.54 3.26 -3.80
C GLY A 207 8.86 2.74 -3.22
N ASN A 208 9.41 3.50 -2.27
CA ASN A 208 10.73 3.30 -1.65
C ASN A 208 11.86 3.79 -2.56
N ASP A 209 12.87 2.98 -2.91
CA ASP A 209 13.97 3.43 -3.77
C ASP A 209 13.70 2.99 -5.22
N GLY A 210 13.91 3.89 -6.19
CA GLY A 210 13.75 3.66 -7.63
C GLY A 210 12.76 4.65 -8.25
N ASP A 211 12.76 4.76 -9.58
CA ASP A 211 11.83 5.67 -10.27
C ASP A 211 10.45 5.00 -10.35
N ASP A 212 9.59 5.21 -9.35
CA ASP A 212 8.32 4.48 -9.22
C ASP A 212 7.16 5.19 -9.93
N THR A 213 6.17 4.41 -10.35
CA THR A 213 4.87 4.90 -10.83
C THR A 213 3.77 4.38 -9.92
N ILE A 214 3.07 5.29 -9.25
CA ILE A 214 2.04 5.01 -8.25
C ILE A 214 0.71 5.57 -8.73
N ASP A 215 -0.33 4.75 -8.76
CA ASP A 215 -1.73 5.14 -9.00
C ASP A 215 -2.54 4.80 -7.74
N GLY A 216 -3.14 5.78 -7.09
CA GLY A 216 -3.96 5.62 -5.88
C GLY A 216 -5.35 5.04 -6.15
N GLY A 217 -5.84 5.11 -7.39
CA GLY A 217 -7.16 4.64 -7.76
C GLY A 217 -8.27 5.54 -7.26
N GLY A 218 -8.95 5.17 -6.18
CA GLY A 218 -9.86 6.13 -5.59
C GLY A 218 -10.32 5.82 -4.18
N ALA A 219 -10.98 6.80 -3.59
CA ALA A 219 -11.38 6.96 -2.21
C ALA A 219 -10.51 7.98 -1.46
N ARG A 220 -9.56 7.59 -0.62
CA ARG A 220 -8.81 8.57 0.18
C ARG A 220 -7.49 7.95 0.59
N ASP A 221 -6.46 8.33 -0.11
CA ASP A 221 -5.24 7.56 -0.18
C ASP A 221 -4.07 8.32 0.45
N THR A 222 -3.03 7.58 0.81
CA THR A 222 -1.78 8.15 1.30
C THR A 222 -0.63 7.51 0.54
N LEU A 223 -0.02 8.29 -0.36
CA LEU A 223 0.93 7.82 -1.34
C LEU A 223 2.30 8.43 -1.07
N TYR A 224 3.34 7.60 -1.09
CA TYR A 224 4.73 8.00 -0.95
C TYR A 224 5.50 7.50 -2.18
N GLY A 225 6.11 8.39 -2.95
CA GLY A 225 7.09 8.05 -3.98
C GLY A 225 8.29 7.38 -3.31
N GLY A 226 9.18 8.19 -2.73
CA GLY A 226 10.31 7.69 -1.96
C GLY A 226 11.60 8.37 -2.35
N ASP A 227 12.63 7.60 -2.64
CA ASP A 227 13.89 8.11 -3.17
C ASP A 227 13.94 7.86 -4.68
N ASP A 228 14.54 8.81 -5.42
CA ASP A 228 14.63 8.85 -6.89
C ASP A 228 13.37 9.46 -7.55
N ASP A 229 13.28 9.52 -8.89
CA ASP A 229 12.32 10.38 -9.59
C ASP A 229 10.97 9.66 -9.78
N ASP A 230 9.95 10.02 -8.99
CA ASP A 230 8.67 9.30 -8.95
C ASP A 230 7.52 9.96 -9.73
N ILE A 231 6.55 9.15 -10.15
CA ILE A 231 5.23 9.60 -10.61
C ILE A 231 4.19 9.10 -9.64
N VAL A 232 3.45 10.01 -8.99
CA VAL A 232 2.42 9.67 -8.00
C VAL A 232 1.09 10.32 -8.39
N ASP A 233 0.12 9.49 -8.75
CA ASP A 233 -1.24 9.87 -9.09
C ASP A 233 -2.20 9.50 -7.95
N GLY A 234 -2.92 10.47 -7.41
CA GLY A 234 -3.91 10.31 -6.34
C GLY A 234 -5.22 9.69 -6.82
N GLY A 235 -5.57 9.84 -8.09
CA GLY A 235 -6.82 9.38 -8.65
C GLY A 235 -8.04 10.17 -8.16
N THR A 236 -9.06 9.48 -7.67
CA THR A 236 -10.28 10.17 -7.18
C THR A 236 -10.34 10.12 -5.66
N GLY A 237 -10.31 11.25 -4.96
CA GLY A 237 -10.27 11.16 -3.52
C GLY A 237 -9.94 12.44 -2.81
N ASN A 238 -9.55 12.34 -1.55
CA ASN A 238 -9.00 13.48 -0.80
C ASN A 238 -7.63 13.07 -0.28
N ASP A 239 -6.67 13.03 -1.18
CA ASP A 239 -5.49 12.23 -1.10
C ASP A 239 -4.34 13.00 -0.46
N LEU A 240 -3.36 12.24 0.02
CA LEU A 240 -2.17 12.77 0.63
C LEU A 240 -0.95 12.20 -0.09
N LEU A 241 -0.32 13.03 -0.92
CA LEU A 241 0.77 12.66 -1.80
C LEU A 241 2.10 13.23 -1.27
N PHE A 242 3.13 12.40 -1.24
CA PHE A 242 4.49 12.76 -0.87
C PHE A 242 5.46 12.25 -1.93
N GLY A 243 6.22 13.14 -2.58
CA GLY A 243 7.33 12.75 -3.45
C GLY A 243 8.52 12.22 -2.65
N ASN A 244 8.94 13.03 -1.66
CA ASN A 244 10.09 12.85 -0.78
C ASN A 244 11.43 13.30 -1.40
N SER A 245 12.28 12.40 -1.89
CA SER A 245 13.59 12.76 -2.44
C SER A 245 13.64 12.41 -3.92
N GLY A 246 13.88 13.37 -4.80
CA GLY A 246 13.84 13.11 -6.24
C GLY A 246 13.15 14.27 -6.95
N ASN A 247 13.13 14.24 -8.28
CA ASN A 247 12.33 15.17 -9.06
C ASN A 247 10.99 14.50 -9.35
N ASP A 248 10.02 14.74 -8.47
CA ASP A 248 8.78 13.98 -8.45
C ASP A 248 7.67 14.66 -9.26
N SER A 249 6.77 13.87 -9.83
CA SER A 249 5.53 14.33 -10.47
C SER A 249 4.32 13.87 -9.64
N LEU A 250 3.69 14.80 -8.93
CA LEU A 250 2.52 14.53 -8.08
C LEU A 250 1.23 15.07 -8.74
N LEU A 251 0.25 14.20 -8.95
CA LEU A 251 -1.04 14.51 -9.56
C LEU A 251 -2.15 14.26 -8.52
N GLY A 252 -2.83 15.31 -8.06
CA GLY A 252 -3.95 15.22 -7.10
C GLY A 252 -5.24 14.73 -7.74
N GLU A 253 -5.43 15.03 -9.04
CA GLU A 253 -6.60 14.65 -9.82
C GLU A 253 -7.91 15.19 -9.22
N ASN A 254 -8.88 14.38 -8.78
CA ASN A 254 -10.15 14.92 -8.27
C ASN A 254 -10.25 14.82 -6.76
N GLY A 255 -10.36 15.96 -6.08
CA GLY A 255 -11.08 16.10 -4.83
C GLY A 255 -10.50 17.15 -3.88
N LYS A 256 -9.83 16.79 -2.79
CA LYS A 256 -9.25 17.82 -1.89
C LYS A 256 -7.95 17.29 -1.34
N ASP A 257 -6.91 17.63 -2.05
CA ASP A 257 -5.66 16.90 -1.99
C ASP A 257 -4.58 17.71 -1.29
N ILE A 258 -3.62 16.99 -0.71
CA ILE A 258 -2.45 17.59 -0.09
C ILE A 258 -1.23 16.98 -0.76
N LEU A 259 -0.55 17.78 -1.58
CA LEU A 259 0.64 17.39 -2.31
C LEU A 259 1.87 18.02 -1.65
N LYS A 260 2.91 17.21 -1.46
CA LYS A 260 4.21 17.66 -0.96
C LYS A 260 5.32 17.04 -1.79
N GLY A 261 6.03 17.87 -2.55
CA GLY A 261 7.17 17.44 -3.37
C GLY A 261 8.28 16.90 -2.49
N GLY A 262 8.99 17.77 -1.79
CA GLY A 262 9.98 17.38 -0.80
C GLY A 262 11.33 18.01 -1.08
N SER A 263 12.24 17.24 -1.65
CA SER A 263 13.53 17.75 -2.13
C SER A 263 13.84 17.25 -3.51
N GLY A 264 14.24 18.16 -4.39
CA GLY A 264 14.43 17.95 -5.81
C GLY A 264 13.56 18.94 -6.57
N ASP A 265 13.65 18.97 -7.89
CA ASP A 265 12.87 19.89 -8.70
C ASP A 265 11.52 19.24 -9.03
N ASP A 266 10.51 19.46 -8.18
CA ASP A 266 9.24 18.73 -8.23
C ASP A 266 8.18 19.40 -9.13
N THR A 267 7.25 18.62 -9.68
CA THR A 267 6.03 19.10 -10.35
C THR A 267 4.80 18.61 -9.60
N LEU A 268 3.97 19.55 -9.13
CA LEU A 268 2.74 19.28 -8.38
C LEU A 268 1.53 19.84 -9.14
N GLU A 269 0.55 19.01 -9.45
CA GLU A 269 -0.72 19.40 -10.06
C GLU A 269 -1.88 19.08 -9.13
N GLY A 270 -2.59 20.11 -8.63
CA GLY A 270 -3.71 19.94 -7.70
C GLY A 270 -4.89 19.22 -8.33
N GLY A 271 -5.25 19.63 -9.55
CA GLY A 271 -6.38 19.05 -10.28
C GLY A 271 -7.68 19.78 -9.95
N ALA A 272 -8.74 19.06 -9.64
CA ALA A 272 -10.04 19.62 -9.33
C ALA A 272 -10.34 19.55 -7.82
N GLY A 273 -10.62 20.70 -7.24
CA GLY A 273 -11.11 20.88 -5.88
C GLY A 273 -10.21 21.78 -5.04
N ASP A 274 -10.42 21.84 -3.72
CA ASP A 274 -9.69 22.83 -2.90
C ASP A 274 -8.41 22.19 -2.34
N ASP A 275 -7.26 22.46 -2.97
CA ASP A 275 -6.03 21.71 -2.75
C ASP A 275 -4.96 22.47 -1.96
N VAL A 276 -3.98 21.72 -1.45
CA VAL A 276 -2.81 22.24 -0.75
C VAL A 276 -1.54 21.71 -1.38
N LEU A 277 -0.81 22.58 -2.08
CA LEU A 277 0.45 22.25 -2.75
C LEU A 277 1.63 22.85 -2.00
N LYS A 278 2.66 22.02 -1.78
CA LYS A 278 3.92 22.43 -1.15
C LYS A 278 5.09 21.85 -1.93
N GLY A 279 5.83 22.69 -2.65
CA GLY A 279 7.00 22.26 -3.41
C GLY A 279 8.06 21.69 -2.48
N GLY A 280 8.70 22.55 -1.70
CA GLY A 280 9.59 22.13 -0.62
C GLY A 280 10.97 22.75 -0.72
N ARG A 281 11.96 21.97 -1.15
CA ARG A 281 13.30 22.46 -1.42
C ARG A 281 13.55 22.31 -2.91
N ASP A 282 14.32 23.26 -3.44
CA ASP A 282 14.79 23.22 -4.83
C ASP A 282 13.70 23.80 -5.74
N SER A 283 13.78 23.68 -7.05
CA SER A 283 13.00 24.56 -7.95
C SER A 283 11.73 23.85 -8.40
N ASP A 284 10.60 24.20 -7.78
CA ASP A 284 9.36 23.45 -7.95
C ASP A 284 8.39 24.12 -8.93
N VAL A 285 7.54 23.33 -9.60
CA VAL A 285 6.42 23.78 -10.42
C VAL A 285 5.11 23.38 -9.76
N LEU A 286 4.29 24.36 -9.35
CA LEU A 286 3.00 24.14 -8.70
C LEU A 286 1.88 24.61 -9.64
N ILE A 287 1.11 23.67 -10.18
CA ILE A 287 -0.06 23.88 -11.01
C ILE A 287 -1.29 23.79 -10.12
N SER A 288 -1.97 24.94 -9.93
CA SER A 288 -3.15 25.07 -9.06
C SER A 288 -4.26 24.09 -9.43
N GLY A 289 -4.80 24.24 -10.64
CA GLY A 289 -5.98 23.50 -11.07
C GLY A 289 -7.25 24.31 -10.85
N ASP A 290 -8.40 23.63 -10.79
CA ASP A 290 -9.72 24.21 -10.53
C ASP A 290 -10.01 24.17 -9.03
N GLY A 291 -10.31 25.29 -8.36
CA GLY A 291 -10.63 25.23 -6.94
C GLY A 291 -10.39 26.48 -6.13
N ASN A 292 -9.95 26.32 -4.88
CA ASN A 292 -9.49 27.44 -4.07
C ASN A 292 -8.26 26.99 -3.30
N ASP A 293 -7.12 27.14 -3.94
CA ASP A 293 -5.94 26.40 -3.55
C ASP A 293 -5.05 27.19 -2.62
N ILE A 294 -4.18 26.45 -1.96
CA ILE A 294 -3.15 27.02 -1.11
C ILE A 294 -1.78 26.51 -1.53
N LEU A 295 -0.93 27.45 -1.97
CA LEU A 295 0.35 27.15 -2.56
C LEU A 295 1.49 27.70 -1.68
N TRP A 296 2.49 26.84 -1.47
CA TRP A 296 3.79 27.18 -0.90
C TRP A 296 4.89 26.66 -1.82
N GLY A 297 5.68 27.56 -2.40
CA GLY A 297 6.83 27.16 -3.21
C GLY A 297 7.91 26.53 -2.33
N GLY A 298 8.21 27.16 -1.20
CA GLY A 298 9.23 26.70 -0.27
C GLY A 298 10.55 27.43 -0.46
N LYS A 299 11.61 26.71 -0.82
CA LYS A 299 12.96 27.28 -0.95
C LYS A 299 13.43 27.17 -2.37
N ASN A 300 14.12 28.23 -2.81
CA ASN A 300 14.71 28.41 -4.14
C ASN A 300 13.70 29.05 -5.08
N ALA A 301 13.58 28.57 -6.31
CA ALA A 301 13.00 29.31 -7.41
C ALA A 301 11.80 28.57 -7.97
N ASP A 302 10.62 28.90 -7.46
CA ASP A 302 9.40 28.15 -7.75
C ASP A 302 8.54 28.84 -8.81
N GLN A 303 7.80 28.05 -9.57
CA GLN A 303 6.84 28.50 -10.56
C GLN A 303 5.42 28.15 -10.12
N PHE A 304 4.56 29.17 -9.99
CA PHE A 304 3.15 29.01 -9.67
C PHE A 304 2.32 29.18 -10.94
N VAL A 305 1.70 28.11 -11.42
CA VAL A 305 1.00 28.05 -12.71
C VAL A 305 -0.51 28.10 -12.52
N PHE A 306 -1.15 28.94 -13.33
CA PHE A 306 -2.58 29.19 -13.29
C PHE A 306 -3.22 29.07 -14.67
N GLY A 307 -4.36 28.37 -14.73
CA GLY A 307 -5.21 28.27 -15.92
C GLY A 307 -6.48 29.11 -15.82
N ASP A 308 -7.33 29.08 -16.83
CA ASP A 308 -8.67 29.66 -16.73
C ASP A 308 -9.53 28.94 -15.67
N ASN A 309 -10.41 29.67 -14.99
CA ASN A 309 -11.35 29.16 -13.98
C ASN A 309 -10.71 28.54 -12.71
N HIS A 310 -9.43 28.83 -12.45
CA HIS A 310 -8.70 28.32 -11.29
C HIS A 310 -9.36 28.59 -9.92
N GLY A 311 -10.11 29.68 -9.81
CA GLY A 311 -10.88 30.00 -8.61
C GLY A 311 -10.10 30.91 -7.66
N VAL A 312 -10.17 30.73 -6.34
CA VAL A 312 -9.58 31.72 -5.39
C VAL A 312 -8.38 31.18 -4.63
N ASP A 313 -7.22 31.36 -5.25
CA ASP A 313 -5.96 30.77 -4.79
C ASP A 313 -5.12 31.71 -3.94
N ARG A 314 -4.27 31.11 -3.10
CA ARG A 314 -3.41 31.84 -2.18
C ARG A 314 -1.98 31.33 -2.26
N ILE A 315 -1.07 32.19 -2.68
CA ILE A 315 0.37 31.95 -2.61
C ILE A 315 0.89 32.55 -1.31
N PHE A 316 1.46 31.74 -0.43
CA PHE A 316 1.79 32.15 0.94
C PHE A 316 3.22 32.67 1.15
N ASP A 317 4.16 32.29 0.30
CA ASP A 317 5.60 32.54 0.48
C ASP A 317 6.29 33.15 -0.74
N PHE A 318 5.51 33.71 -1.68
CA PHE A 318 6.06 34.34 -2.89
C PHE A 318 7.10 35.42 -2.55
N ALA A 319 8.36 35.19 -2.93
CA ALA A 319 9.42 36.17 -2.91
C ALA A 319 9.34 37.00 -4.20
N ALA A 320 8.95 38.27 -4.11
CA ALA A 320 9.00 39.19 -5.24
C ALA A 320 10.40 39.78 -5.45
N LYS A 321 10.73 40.13 -6.70
CA LYS A 321 11.89 40.95 -7.09
C LYS A 321 13.26 40.40 -6.71
N ASN A 322 14.06 40.07 -7.74
CA ASN A 322 15.38 39.44 -7.62
C ASN A 322 15.36 38.03 -7.00
N SER A 323 14.19 37.47 -6.72
CA SER A 323 13.99 36.03 -6.70
C SER A 323 13.97 35.53 -8.16
N LEU A 324 14.10 34.22 -8.32
CA LEU A 324 13.87 33.56 -9.59
C LEU A 324 12.46 32.95 -9.67
N GLU A 325 11.62 33.18 -8.65
CA GLU A 325 10.23 32.72 -8.62
C GLU A 325 9.40 33.37 -9.74
N LYS A 326 8.38 32.63 -10.20
CA LYS A 326 7.50 33.02 -11.30
C LYS A 326 6.04 32.75 -10.99
N ILE A 327 5.19 33.68 -11.39
CA ILE A 327 3.75 33.43 -11.55
C ILE A 327 3.49 33.27 -13.05
N ASP A 328 3.11 32.09 -13.46
CA ASP A 328 2.81 31.77 -14.85
C ASP A 328 1.32 31.95 -15.14
N LEU A 329 1.02 32.91 -16.02
CA LEU A 329 -0.33 33.25 -16.47
C LEU A 329 -0.54 32.91 -17.95
N SER A 330 0.36 32.15 -18.57
CA SER A 330 0.25 31.76 -19.98
C SER A 330 -0.99 30.90 -20.28
N GLY A 331 -1.56 30.27 -19.24
CA GLY A 331 -2.83 29.55 -19.29
C GLY A 331 -4.08 30.40 -19.02
N VAL A 332 -3.94 31.70 -18.72
CA VAL A 332 -5.05 32.58 -18.34
C VAL A 332 -5.45 33.50 -19.50
N THR A 333 -6.67 33.35 -19.99
CA THR A 333 -7.19 34.11 -21.13
C THR A 333 -7.22 35.60 -20.83
N GLY A 334 -6.53 36.39 -21.66
CA GLY A 334 -6.50 37.86 -21.57
C GLY A 334 -5.35 38.43 -20.74
N PHE A 335 -4.42 37.59 -20.28
CA PHE A 335 -3.20 38.01 -19.60
C PHE A 335 -1.97 37.75 -20.49
N ASP A 336 -1.79 38.60 -21.51
CA ASP A 336 -0.66 38.48 -22.44
C ASP A 336 0.56 39.33 -22.03
N SER A 337 0.42 40.14 -20.96
CA SER A 337 1.45 41.07 -20.52
C SER A 337 1.32 41.51 -19.07
N PHE A 338 2.42 42.04 -18.53
CA PHE A 338 2.41 42.67 -17.20
C PHE A 338 1.51 43.92 -17.12
N SER A 339 1.15 44.53 -18.25
CA SER A 339 0.17 45.63 -18.26
C SER A 339 -1.22 45.14 -17.86
N ASP A 340 -1.58 43.93 -18.25
CA ASP A 340 -2.87 43.31 -17.95
C ASP A 340 -2.94 42.95 -16.46
N VAL A 341 -1.85 42.36 -15.93
CA VAL A 341 -1.66 42.16 -14.48
C VAL A 341 -1.84 43.45 -13.70
N ARG A 342 -1.19 44.54 -14.12
CA ARG A 342 -1.32 45.84 -13.44
C ARG A 342 -2.72 46.43 -13.51
N ALA A 343 -3.48 46.16 -14.56
CA ALA A 343 -4.85 46.63 -14.70
C ALA A 343 -5.80 45.84 -13.77
N ALA A 344 -5.54 44.55 -13.57
CA ALA A 344 -6.32 43.65 -12.72
C ALA A 344 -5.93 43.68 -11.23
N ALA A 345 -4.69 44.07 -10.91
CA ALA A 345 -4.17 43.98 -9.56
C ALA A 345 -4.70 45.06 -8.61
N THR A 346 -5.16 44.65 -7.44
CA THR A 346 -5.56 45.52 -6.32
C THR A 346 -4.79 45.18 -5.05
N LYS A 347 -4.80 46.09 -4.07
CA LYS A 347 -4.16 45.88 -2.76
C LYS A 347 -5.22 45.81 -1.67
N LYS A 348 -5.14 44.78 -0.82
CA LYS A 348 -5.99 44.66 0.37
C LYS A 348 -5.20 44.05 1.54
N ASN A 349 -5.19 44.74 2.68
CA ASN A 349 -4.58 44.26 3.93
C ASN A 349 -3.12 43.78 3.82
N GLY A 350 -2.33 44.36 2.91
CA GLY A 350 -0.92 43.97 2.72
C GLY A 350 -0.72 42.86 1.68
N HIS A 351 -1.78 42.38 1.05
CA HIS A 351 -1.75 41.39 -0.02
C HIS A 351 -1.97 42.04 -1.39
N VAL A 352 -1.45 41.40 -2.45
CA VAL A 352 -1.85 41.67 -3.83
C VAL A 352 -2.96 40.71 -4.22
N LEU A 353 -3.99 41.24 -4.87
CA LEU A 353 -5.14 40.50 -5.38
C LEU A 353 -5.19 40.73 -6.89
N ILE A 354 -5.04 39.69 -7.71
CA ILE A 354 -5.10 39.76 -9.18
C ILE A 354 -6.42 39.09 -9.61
N ASP A 355 -7.38 39.89 -10.06
CA ASP A 355 -8.67 39.41 -10.57
C ASP A 355 -8.48 38.90 -12.01
N THR A 356 -8.43 37.59 -12.18
CA THR A 356 -8.13 36.94 -13.47
C THR A 356 -9.38 36.59 -14.26
N GLY A 357 -10.58 36.86 -13.74
CA GLY A 357 -11.82 36.57 -14.43
C GLY A 357 -12.97 36.23 -13.48
N PRO A 358 -14.15 35.89 -14.03
CA PRO A 358 -15.33 35.60 -13.23
C PRO A 358 -15.12 34.45 -12.24
N GLY A 359 -14.99 34.80 -10.95
CA GLY A 359 -14.79 33.82 -9.87
C GLY A 359 -13.33 33.45 -9.63
N SER A 360 -12.39 33.96 -10.43
CA SER A 360 -10.97 33.64 -10.36
C SER A 360 -10.14 34.81 -9.81
N LEU A 361 -9.37 34.55 -8.76
CA LEU A 361 -8.61 35.56 -8.01
C LEU A 361 -7.34 34.96 -7.42
N ILE A 362 -6.18 35.45 -7.85
CA ILE A 362 -4.90 35.08 -7.24
C ILE A 362 -4.61 36.04 -6.08
N VAL A 363 -4.36 35.50 -4.89
CA VAL A 363 -3.97 36.27 -3.71
C VAL A 363 -2.51 35.98 -3.35
N ILE A 364 -1.64 36.96 -3.59
CA ILE A 364 -0.24 36.90 -3.19
C ILE A 364 -0.12 37.47 -1.77
N LYS A 365 0.16 36.60 -0.81
CA LYS A 365 0.23 36.94 0.62
C LYS A 365 1.45 37.77 0.92
N ASP A 366 1.27 38.73 1.82
CA ASP A 366 2.31 39.62 2.39
C ASP A 366 3.28 40.31 1.40
N THR A 367 2.94 40.32 0.11
CA THR A 367 3.71 41.00 -0.94
C THR A 367 3.10 42.36 -1.27
N PRO A 368 3.89 43.45 -1.21
CA PRO A 368 3.46 44.75 -1.72
C PRO A 368 3.47 44.82 -3.26
N LEU A 369 2.41 45.37 -3.87
CA LEU A 369 2.30 45.51 -5.33
C LEU A 369 3.50 46.22 -6.01
N TRP A 370 4.17 47.15 -5.34
CA TRP A 370 5.34 47.85 -5.92
C TRP A 370 6.60 46.98 -5.98
N GLN A 371 6.60 45.82 -5.34
CA GLN A 371 7.68 44.83 -5.46
C GLN A 371 7.51 43.97 -6.71
N LEU A 372 6.30 43.87 -7.27
CA LEU A 372 6.06 43.09 -8.48
C LEU A 372 6.46 43.87 -9.74
N ASP A 373 7.18 43.23 -10.64
CA ASP A 373 7.48 43.71 -11.98
C ASP A 373 7.32 42.60 -13.04
N ALA A 374 7.54 42.96 -14.31
CA ALA A 374 7.32 42.03 -15.42
C ALA A 374 8.22 40.78 -15.37
N SER A 375 9.32 40.80 -14.60
CA SER A 375 10.18 39.64 -14.46
C SER A 375 9.60 38.58 -13.52
N ASP A 376 8.67 38.94 -12.63
CA ASP A 376 8.01 37.98 -11.73
C ASP A 376 6.94 37.12 -12.44
N PHE A 377 6.66 37.38 -13.73
CA PHE A 377 5.56 36.76 -14.46
C PHE A 377 6.00 36.09 -15.76
N LEU A 378 5.28 35.05 -16.14
CA LEU A 378 5.31 34.43 -17.46
C LEU A 378 3.94 34.61 -18.13
N PHE A 379 3.93 34.78 -19.45
CA PHE A 379 2.75 35.07 -20.28
C PHE A 379 2.81 34.25 -21.56
#